data_AF-A0A660M491-F1
#
_entry.id   AF-A0A660M491-F1
#
_cell.length_a   1.000
_cell.length_b   1.000
_cell.length_c   1.000
_cell.angle_alpha   90.00
_cell.angle_beta   90.00
_cell.angle_gamma   90.00
#
_symmetry.space_group_name_H-M   'P 1'
#
loop_
_entity.id
_entity.type
_entity.pdbx_description
1 polymer ?
#
loop_
_entity_poly.entity_id
_entity_poly.type
_entity_poly.pdbx_seq_one_letter_code
_entity_poly.pdbx_strand_id
1 'polypeptide(L)'
;MANASSFKNVIDEIKPQVAILKKAIELDPAGTIEYQRALDFIETNTSVSSTIIKAIELVKKENNKPEAADPAPTKNEPSKKQKKADPAPKPTPAPAPVVNEEATDEGEDLFGMFN
;
A
#
# COMPACT_ATOMS: atom_id res chain seq x y z
N MET A 1 13.84 -5.57 13.91
CA MET A 1 13.73 -6.45 12.72
C MET A 1 12.27 -6.76 12.48
N ALA A 2 11.81 -6.75 11.22
CA ALA A 2 10.47 -7.25 10.90
C ALA A 2 10.38 -8.75 11.22
N ASN A 3 9.39 -9.15 12.02
CA ASN A 3 9.27 -10.50 12.52
C ASN A 3 8.28 -11.31 11.66
N ALA A 4 8.78 -12.13 10.74
CA ALA A 4 7.93 -13.00 9.93
C ALA A 4 7.09 -13.99 10.77
N SER A 5 7.53 -14.32 11.98
CA SER A 5 6.78 -15.25 12.84
C SER A 5 5.48 -14.67 13.38
N SER A 6 5.39 -13.35 13.63
CA SER A 6 4.13 -12.75 14.10
C SER A 6 3.02 -12.87 13.05
N PHE A 7 3.36 -12.71 11.76
CA PHE A 7 2.40 -12.87 10.67
C PHE A 7 2.02 -14.34 10.41
N LYS A 8 2.89 -15.29 10.73
CA LYS A 8 2.54 -16.72 10.70
C LYS A 8 1.51 -17.03 11.78
N ASN A 9 1.73 -16.55 13.00
CA ASN A 9 0.77 -16.73 14.10
C ASN A 9 -0.60 -16.14 13.76
N VAL A 10 -0.66 -14.95 13.14
CA VAL A 10 -1.93 -14.37 12.69
C VAL A 10 -2.67 -15.33 11.75
N ILE A 11 -1.99 -15.90 10.76
CA ILE A 11 -2.60 -16.86 9.82
C ILE A 11 -3.10 -18.11 10.57
N ASP A 12 -2.27 -18.66 11.45
CA ASP A 12 -2.58 -19.89 12.19
C ASP A 12 -3.75 -19.71 13.16
N GLU A 13 -3.92 -18.52 13.73
CA GLU A 13 -5.02 -18.18 14.64
C GLU A 13 -6.36 -17.96 13.92
N ILE A 14 -6.35 -17.28 12.76
CA ILE A 14 -7.59 -16.88 12.08
C ILE A 14 -8.12 -17.97 11.13
N LYS A 15 -7.24 -18.78 10.52
CA LYS A 15 -7.64 -19.76 9.50
C LYS A 15 -8.63 -20.82 10.01
N PRO A 16 -8.53 -21.33 11.26
CA PRO A 16 -9.52 -22.27 11.80
C PRO A 16 -10.93 -21.68 11.93
N GLN A 17 -11.06 -20.35 12.05
CA GLN A 17 -12.35 -19.67 12.25
C GLN A 17 -13.26 -19.76 11.02
N VAL A 18 -12.72 -20.05 9.83
CA VAL A 18 -13.50 -20.21 8.59
C VAL A 18 -14.57 -21.28 8.72
N ALA A 19 -14.24 -22.43 9.34
CA ALA A 19 -15.19 -23.52 9.49
C ALA A 19 -16.32 -23.14 10.46
N ILE A 20 -15.99 -22.39 11.52
CA ILE A 20 -16.96 -21.90 12.50
C ILE A 20 -17.91 -20.90 11.84
N LEU A 21 -17.39 -19.94 11.07
CA LEU A 21 -18.20 -18.93 10.39
C LEU A 21 -19.13 -19.54 9.34
N LYS A 22 -18.66 -20.53 8.56
CA LYS A 22 -19.52 -21.26 7.62
C LYS A 22 -20.66 -21.98 8.32
N LYS A 23 -20.37 -22.62 9.46
CA LYS A 23 -21.41 -23.25 10.29
C LYS A 23 -22.35 -22.21 10.92
N ALA A 24 -21.86 -21.04 11.29
CA ALA A 24 -22.69 -19.96 11.81
C ALA A 24 -23.70 -19.47 10.76
N ILE A 25 -23.31 -19.36 9.49
CA ILE A 25 -24.23 -19.03 8.39
C ILE A 25 -25.37 -20.07 8.26
N GLU A 26 -25.07 -21.36 8.45
CA GLU A 26 -26.09 -22.41 8.41
C GLU A 26 -27.06 -22.33 9.59
N LEU A 27 -26.55 -21.98 10.79
CA LEU A 27 -27.34 -21.93 12.02
C LEU A 27 -28.10 -20.61 12.21
N ASP A 28 -27.58 -19.51 11.67
CA ASP A 28 -28.11 -18.17 11.78
C ASP A 28 -28.04 -17.44 10.43
N PRO A 29 -29.02 -17.67 9.54
CA PRO A 29 -29.08 -17.00 8.24
C PRO A 29 -29.25 -15.48 8.36
N ALA A 30 -29.80 -14.97 9.47
CA ALA A 30 -30.01 -13.53 9.65
C ALA A 30 -28.68 -12.79 9.84
N GLY A 31 -27.68 -13.42 10.48
CA GLY A 31 -26.32 -12.88 10.64
C GLY A 31 -25.37 -13.11 9.45
N THR A 32 -25.87 -13.62 8.32
CA THR A 32 -25.03 -14.01 7.16
C THR A 32 -24.12 -12.89 6.67
N ILE A 33 -24.60 -11.64 6.66
CA ILE A 33 -23.82 -10.51 6.15
C ILE A 33 -22.56 -10.29 6.99
N GLU A 34 -22.70 -10.32 8.31
CA GLU A 34 -21.60 -10.15 9.27
C GLU A 34 -20.61 -11.33 9.19
N TYR A 35 -21.12 -12.57 9.11
CA TYR A 35 -20.26 -13.75 8.98
C TYR A 35 -19.51 -13.77 7.66
N GLN A 36 -20.14 -13.34 6.56
CA GLN A 36 -19.48 -13.24 5.26
C GLN A 36 -18.40 -12.16 5.27
N ARG A 37 -18.65 -10.99 5.86
CA ARG A 37 -17.61 -9.96 6.05
C ARG A 37 -16.42 -10.47 6.87
N ALA A 38 -16.66 -11.29 7.89
CA ALA A 38 -15.60 -11.92 8.66
C ALA A 38 -14.81 -12.95 7.83
N LEU A 39 -15.47 -13.71 6.95
CA LEU A 39 -14.79 -14.60 6.01
C LEU A 39 -13.91 -13.82 5.02
N ASP A 40 -14.41 -12.73 4.45
CA ASP A 40 -13.67 -11.88 3.52
C ASP A 40 -12.45 -11.23 4.21
N PHE A 41 -12.61 -10.83 5.48
CA PHE A 41 -11.51 -10.35 6.30
C PHE A 41 -10.44 -11.43 6.52
N ILE A 42 -10.83 -12.67 6.84
CA ILE A 42 -9.88 -13.78 7.02
C ILE A 42 -9.09 -14.04 5.74
N GLU A 43 -9.76 -14.03 4.57
CA GLU A 43 -9.10 -14.20 3.28
C GLU A 43 -8.09 -13.09 3.01
N THR A 44 -8.51 -11.84 3.18
CA THR A 44 -7.66 -10.67 2.98
C THR A 44 -6.46 -10.68 3.93
N ASN A 45 -6.69 -10.90 5.23
CA ASN A 45 -5.64 -10.89 6.24
C ASN A 45 -4.65 -12.06 6.04
N THR A 46 -5.12 -13.22 5.61
CA THR A 46 -4.26 -14.36 5.23
C THR A 46 -3.37 -14.01 4.05
N SER A 47 -3.94 -13.40 3.00
CA SER A 47 -3.21 -13.00 1.79
C SER A 47 -2.16 -11.91 2.07
N VAL A 48 -2.56 -10.86 2.81
CA VAL A 48 -1.67 -9.76 3.20
C VAL A 48 -0.54 -10.28 4.10
N SER A 49 -0.85 -11.05 5.13
CA SER A 49 0.16 -11.63 6.02
C SER A 49 1.15 -12.52 5.28
N SER A 50 0.67 -13.36 4.35
CA SER A 50 1.52 -14.19 3.49
C SER A 50 2.44 -13.35 2.60
N THR A 51 1.95 -12.24 2.07
CA THR A 51 2.72 -11.31 1.24
C THR A 51 3.81 -10.61 2.04
N ILE A 52 3.49 -10.17 3.27
CA ILE A 52 4.47 -9.56 4.17
C ILE A 52 5.57 -10.56 4.54
N ILE A 53 5.24 -11.81 4.84
CA ILE A 53 6.24 -12.87 5.09
C ILE A 53 7.20 -13.00 3.93
N LYS A 54 6.68 -13.09 2.69
CA LYS A 54 7.49 -13.18 1.47
C LYS A 54 8.42 -11.96 1.31
N ALA A 55 7.92 -10.75 1.55
CA ALA A 55 8.72 -9.53 1.49
C ALA A 55 9.85 -9.52 2.53
N ILE A 56 9.56 -9.92 3.77
CA ILE A 56 10.57 -10.05 4.84
C ILE A 56 11.64 -11.08 4.44
N GLU A 57 11.25 -12.22 3.90
CA GLU A 57 12.18 -13.25 3.46
C GLU A 57 13.04 -12.80 2.27
N LEU A 58 12.48 -12.02 1.34
CA LEU A 58 13.21 -11.44 0.21
C LEU A 58 14.30 -10.49 0.69
N VAL A 59 13.94 -9.52 1.56
CA VAL A 59 14.90 -8.55 2.13
C VAL A 59 15.97 -9.27 2.96
N LYS A 60 15.61 -10.30 3.73
CA LYS A 60 16.58 -11.11 4.46
C LYS A 60 17.57 -11.81 3.53
N LYS A 61 17.13 -12.33 2.38
CA LYS A 61 18.02 -12.99 1.41
C LYS A 61 18.98 -11.99 0.77
N GLU A 62 18.49 -10.80 0.42
CA GLU A 62 19.32 -9.73 -0.14
C GLU A 62 20.40 -9.27 0.85
N ASN A 63 20.04 -9.03 2.10
CA ASN A 63 20.99 -8.62 3.15
C ASN A 63 22.04 -9.70 3.51
N ASN A 64 21.75 -10.98 3.21
CA ASN A 64 22.68 -12.10 3.44
C ASN A 64 23.47 -12.47 2.18
N LYS A 65 23.25 -11.80 1.05
CA LYS A 65 24.07 -12.00 -0.14
C LYS A 65 25.44 -11.37 0.15
N PRO A 66 26.56 -12.09 -0.02
CA PRO A 66 27.87 -11.48 0.10
C PRO A 66 27.92 -10.33 -0.89
N GLU A 67 28.26 -9.14 -0.39
CA GLU A 67 28.61 -7.98 -1.22
C GLU A 67 29.66 -8.50 -2.20
N ALA A 68 29.30 -8.58 -3.49
CA ALA A 68 30.26 -8.96 -4.50
C ALA A 68 31.37 -7.93 -4.39
N ALA A 69 32.57 -8.38 -4.01
CA ALA A 69 33.74 -7.54 -3.96
C ALA A 69 33.86 -6.86 -5.31
N ASP A 70 33.54 -5.57 -5.35
CA ASP A 70 33.74 -4.72 -6.50
C ASP A 70 35.25 -4.75 -6.78
N PRO A 71 35.72 -5.24 -7.94
CA PRO A 71 37.12 -5.13 -8.28
C PRO A 71 37.44 -3.64 -8.36
N ALA A 72 38.27 -3.18 -7.42
CA ALA A 72 38.78 -1.84 -7.26
C ALA A 72 38.73 -0.98 -8.56
N PRO A 73 38.14 0.23 -8.53
CA PRO A 73 38.19 1.10 -9.68
C PRO A 73 39.66 1.52 -9.88
N THR A 74 40.29 0.98 -10.93
CA THR A 74 41.55 1.51 -11.45
C THR A 74 41.34 2.97 -11.83
N LYS A 75 41.75 3.82 -10.90
CA LYS A 75 42.14 5.23 -11.05
C LYS A 75 42.67 5.52 -12.44
N ASN A 76 41.95 6.33 -13.22
CA ASN A 76 42.53 7.25 -14.19
C ASN A 76 41.68 8.53 -14.26
N GLU A 77 42.38 9.64 -14.11
CA GLU A 77 41.96 11.00 -13.78
C GLU A 77 41.49 11.81 -15.03
N PRO A 78 41.20 13.13 -14.96
CA PRO A 78 39.94 13.70 -15.43
C PRO A 78 40.11 14.61 -16.67
N SER A 79 39.19 14.55 -17.64
CA SER A 79 39.15 15.55 -18.72
C SER A 79 38.06 16.59 -18.49
N LYS A 80 38.49 17.72 -17.90
CA LYS A 80 37.84 19.04 -18.02
C LYS A 80 37.53 19.33 -19.50
N LYS A 81 36.30 19.76 -19.80
CA LYS A 81 36.07 20.88 -20.73
C LYS A 81 34.69 21.52 -20.49
N GLN A 82 34.77 22.74 -19.99
CA GLN A 82 33.69 23.73 -19.93
C GLN A 82 33.13 24.02 -21.32
N LYS A 83 31.84 24.31 -21.43
CA LYS A 83 31.36 25.51 -22.14
C LYS A 83 29.92 25.87 -21.73
N LYS A 84 29.81 27.07 -21.17
CA LYS A 84 28.60 27.86 -20.92
C LYS A 84 27.86 28.14 -22.24
N ALA A 85 26.53 28.21 -22.20
CA ALA A 85 25.75 29.33 -22.75
C ALA A 85 24.23 29.05 -22.63
N ASP A 86 23.58 29.70 -21.66
CA ASP A 86 22.21 30.21 -21.84
C ASP A 86 22.24 31.29 -22.95
N PRO A 87 21.17 31.43 -23.76
CA PRO A 87 20.10 32.35 -23.36
C PRO A 87 18.68 31.92 -23.80
N ALA A 88 17.72 31.96 -22.86
CA ALA A 88 16.32 32.34 -23.15
C ALA A 88 16.28 33.86 -23.50
N PRO A 89 15.29 34.44 -24.24
CA PRO A 89 13.85 34.32 -23.90
C PRO A 89 12.74 34.56 -24.99
N LYS A 90 11.53 34.05 -24.67
CA LYS A 90 10.15 34.63 -24.85
C LYS A 90 9.46 34.64 -26.25
N PRO A 91 8.10 34.77 -26.38
CA PRO A 91 6.97 34.61 -25.41
C PRO A 91 5.62 34.00 -25.96
N THR A 92 4.83 33.32 -25.09
CA THR A 92 3.31 33.18 -25.02
C THR A 92 2.47 32.69 -26.22
N PRO A 93 1.22 32.14 -26.06
CA PRO A 93 0.19 32.47 -25.06
C PRO A 93 -0.51 31.30 -24.31
N ALA A 94 -1.14 31.68 -23.20
CA ALA A 94 -1.89 30.86 -22.25
C ALA A 94 -3.20 30.26 -22.82
N PRO A 95 -3.70 29.15 -22.25
CA PRO A 95 -5.12 28.84 -22.27
C PRO A 95 -5.81 29.30 -20.97
N ALA A 96 -7.05 29.76 -21.17
CA ALA A 96 -7.96 30.44 -20.25
C ALA A 96 -8.31 29.64 -18.96
N PRO A 97 -8.77 30.32 -17.90
CA PRO A 97 -9.27 29.67 -16.69
C PRO A 97 -10.60 28.96 -16.99
N VAL A 98 -10.68 27.67 -16.61
CA VAL A 98 -11.92 26.91 -16.63
C VAL A 98 -12.74 27.36 -15.42
N VAL A 99 -13.81 28.12 -15.71
CA VAL A 99 -14.93 28.32 -14.79
C VAL A 99 -15.64 26.98 -14.63
N ASN A 100 -15.73 26.48 -13.40
CA ASN A 100 -16.78 25.53 -13.06
C ASN A 100 -17.42 25.99 -11.74
N GLU A 101 -18.43 26.86 -11.88
CA GLU A 101 -19.46 27.05 -10.86
C GLU A 101 -20.37 25.82 -10.91
N GLU A 102 -20.28 24.98 -9.88
CA GLU A 102 -21.40 24.14 -9.43
C GLU A 102 -21.20 23.90 -7.93
N ALA A 103 -21.59 24.91 -7.15
CA ALA A 103 -21.89 24.77 -5.74
C ALA A 103 -23.41 24.56 -5.63
N THR A 104 -23.81 23.32 -5.81
CA THR A 104 -25.07 22.71 -5.33
C THR A 104 -24.62 21.71 -4.26
N ASP A 105 -25.25 21.48 -3.12
CA ASP A 105 -26.46 21.96 -2.48
C ASP A 105 -26.37 21.42 -1.04
N GLU A 106 -26.98 22.10 -0.06
CA GLU A 106 -27.35 21.57 1.28
C GLU A 106 -26.24 20.95 2.16
N GLY A 107 -25.40 21.82 2.72
CA GLY A 107 -24.48 21.51 3.83
C GLY A 107 -24.91 22.07 5.19
N GLU A 108 -26.21 22.31 5.42
CA GLU A 108 -26.69 22.90 6.67
C GLU A 108 -27.61 21.95 7.45
N ASP A 109 -27.05 21.53 8.60
CA ASP A 109 -27.72 21.09 9.82
C ASP A 109 -28.10 19.61 10.02
N LEU A 110 -27.08 18.75 10.03
CA LEU A 110 -27.13 17.41 10.63
C LEU A 110 -27.10 17.42 12.18
N PHE A 111 -27.12 18.58 12.85
CA PHE A 111 -27.03 18.69 14.31
C PHE A 111 -28.34 19.19 14.99
N GLY A 112 -29.41 19.41 14.23
CA GLY A 112 -30.73 19.83 14.74
C GLY A 112 -31.69 18.71 15.20
N MET A 113 -31.37 17.43 15.02
CA MET A 113 -32.30 16.31 15.33
C MET A 113 -32.21 15.74 16.76
N PHE A 114 -31.51 16.41 17.68
CA PHE A 114 -31.39 15.98 19.08
C PHE A 114 -32.06 16.97 20.07
N ASN A 115 -33.35 17.28 19.86
CA ASN A 115 -34.23 17.84 20.88
C ASN A 115 -35.56 17.08 20.94
#